data_AF-A0A1C6L8S6-F1
#
_entry.id   AF-A0A1C6L8S6-F1
#
_cell.length_a   1.000
_cell.length_b   1.000
_cell.length_c   1.000
_cell.angle_alpha   90.00
_cell.angle_beta   90.00
_cell.angle_gamma   90.00
#
_symmetry.space_group_name_H-M   'P 1'
#
loop_
_entity.id
_entity.type
_entity.pdbx_description
1 polymer ?
#
loop_
_entity_poly.entity_id
_entity_poly.type
_entity_poly.pdbx_seq_one_letter_code
_entity_poly.pdbx_strand_id
1 'polypeptide(L)'
;MKLTKGQNRFVNNKSMGITFLKGKNNSGKTTASIYRTINLENNYCLYNEDKILYVALNNTNAKDIKARYNNLKEKNYFYSLFSSIDNKVTILSLPELILEYCNKYKVSNNINLEHKSKDSLIYIMKDESFIEAINQCKKQSKLINKLSLENLLDEILWIKSSEFTLDQYMNSNRTGVIKRTRKNSISRKLLYNLMEMYNEKMLQNKFMDKYDRVKFAKEFSKNINYKYKHIIVDGVEKLSRGEINFINSLYNISNTSSLTFIMNTEEDMKVDSWFVKGKKTAFLENEFKNKTYVLKNFTINNEIKEVDYMEKFKYINLKHRNEFDFNVDSLSGSKEIYLEDNIVFKEDELKEIPVFNQIAAGNPIEINDEIRESFYLPAGWLERGKDTFILEVKGDSMVDKNIFNGDLVVIKKQHTAYNNDIVAASLDGEATLKILNTNDKHPKLMPANRKYSEINLSNKEVSILGVAIGIIKQQH
;
A
#
# COMPACT_ATOMS: atom_id res chain seq x y z
N MET A 1 -12.14 -25.36 -12.43
CA MET A 1 -10.96 -24.53 -12.75
C MET A 1 -9.96 -24.69 -11.62
N LYS A 2 -8.71 -25.07 -11.92
CA LYS A 2 -7.68 -25.30 -10.89
C LYS A 2 -7.12 -23.94 -10.45
N LEU A 3 -7.10 -23.68 -9.15
CA LEU A 3 -6.49 -22.48 -8.59
C LEU A 3 -4.97 -22.51 -8.79
N THR A 4 -4.38 -21.33 -8.97
CA THR A 4 -2.94 -21.15 -9.14
C THR A 4 -2.22 -21.26 -7.80
N LYS A 5 -0.90 -21.45 -7.77
CA LYS A 5 -0.14 -21.53 -6.50
C LYS A 5 -0.34 -20.28 -5.64
N GLY A 6 -0.27 -19.09 -6.24
CA GLY A 6 -0.51 -17.82 -5.55
C GLY A 6 -1.94 -17.67 -5.02
N GLN A 7 -2.95 -18.07 -5.81
CA GLN A 7 -4.35 -18.06 -5.38
C GLN A 7 -4.58 -19.06 -4.23
N ASN A 8 -4.04 -20.28 -4.33
CA ASN A 8 -4.12 -21.29 -3.27
C ASN A 8 -3.47 -20.82 -1.96
N ARG A 9 -2.32 -20.14 -2.05
CA ARG A 9 -1.64 -19.58 -0.88
C ARG A 9 -2.52 -18.55 -0.15
N PHE A 10 -3.22 -17.71 -0.89
CA PHE A 10 -4.18 -16.76 -0.34
C PHE A 10 -5.41 -17.46 0.25
N VAL A 11 -6.03 -18.39 -0.49
CA VAL A 11 -7.23 -19.13 -0.07
C VAL A 11 -6.99 -19.90 1.23
N ASN A 12 -5.82 -20.54 1.36
CA ASN A 12 -5.46 -21.38 2.51
C ASN A 12 -4.70 -20.62 3.61
N ASN A 13 -4.66 -19.28 3.55
CA ASN A 13 -3.99 -18.48 4.57
C ASN A 13 -4.60 -18.73 5.96
N LYS A 14 -3.78 -19.17 6.91
CA LYS A 14 -4.21 -19.38 8.31
C LYS A 14 -4.17 -18.11 9.16
N SER A 15 -3.48 -17.07 8.68
CA SER A 15 -3.40 -15.80 9.39
C SER A 15 -4.72 -15.08 9.35
N MET A 16 -5.13 -14.62 10.53
CA MET A 16 -6.32 -13.82 10.78
C MET A 16 -5.92 -12.33 10.90
N GLY A 17 -6.91 -11.44 10.92
CA GLY A 17 -6.71 -9.99 10.85
C GLY A 17 -6.86 -9.41 9.43
N ILE A 18 -6.16 -8.31 9.17
CA ILE A 18 -6.29 -7.55 7.93
C ILE A 18 -5.44 -8.16 6.81
N THR A 19 -6.08 -8.50 5.69
CA THR A 19 -5.42 -9.07 4.51
C THR A 19 -5.73 -8.26 3.26
N PHE A 20 -4.74 -8.03 2.41
CA PHE A 20 -4.90 -7.42 1.10
C PHE A 20 -4.64 -8.44 0.00
N LEU A 21 -5.50 -8.51 -1.01
CA LEU A 21 -5.27 -9.25 -2.25
C LEU A 21 -5.22 -8.26 -3.42
N LYS A 22 -4.02 -8.02 -3.96
CA LYS A 22 -3.78 -7.07 -5.04
C LYS A 22 -3.55 -7.81 -6.35
N GLY A 23 -3.86 -7.18 -7.47
CA GLY A 23 -3.50 -7.71 -8.78
C GLY A 23 -4.13 -6.94 -9.92
N LYS A 24 -3.61 -7.19 -11.12
CA LYS A 24 -4.07 -6.60 -12.39
C LYS A 24 -5.45 -7.09 -12.83
N ASN A 25 -6.00 -6.51 -13.88
CA ASN A 25 -7.23 -7.01 -14.49
C ASN A 25 -7.10 -8.51 -14.83
N ASN A 26 -8.18 -9.28 -14.63
CA ASN A 26 -8.25 -10.71 -14.95
C ASN A 26 -7.23 -11.64 -14.24
N SER A 27 -6.55 -11.22 -13.17
CA SER A 27 -5.66 -12.10 -12.40
C SER A 27 -6.37 -13.15 -11.52
N GLY A 28 -7.71 -13.23 -11.59
CA GLY A 28 -8.52 -14.17 -10.84
C GLY A 28 -8.75 -13.80 -9.37
N LYS A 29 -8.59 -12.52 -9.00
CA LYS A 29 -8.81 -12.01 -7.64
C LYS A 29 -10.18 -12.40 -7.07
N THR A 30 -11.25 -12.10 -7.81
CA THR A 30 -12.63 -12.40 -7.41
C THR A 30 -12.89 -13.91 -7.31
N THR A 31 -12.24 -14.72 -8.16
CA THR A 31 -12.33 -16.18 -8.03
C THR A 31 -11.66 -16.63 -6.74
N ALA A 32 -10.43 -16.16 -6.47
CA ALA A 32 -9.69 -16.52 -5.26
C ALA A 32 -10.41 -16.07 -3.98
N SER A 33 -11.06 -14.90 -3.97
CA SER A 33 -11.84 -14.44 -2.82
C SER A 33 -13.09 -15.27 -2.57
N ILE A 34 -13.77 -15.76 -3.61
CA ILE A 34 -14.91 -16.67 -3.45
C ILE A 34 -14.46 -18.01 -2.85
N TYR A 35 -13.35 -18.59 -3.34
CA TYR A 35 -12.77 -19.80 -2.72
C TYR A 35 -12.31 -19.55 -1.28
N ARG A 36 -11.76 -18.36 -0.99
CA ARG A 36 -11.43 -17.96 0.38
C ARG A 36 -12.67 -17.87 1.26
N THR A 37 -13.78 -17.36 0.73
CA THR A 37 -15.07 -17.29 1.43
C THR A 37 -15.55 -18.69 1.82
N ILE A 38 -15.52 -19.64 0.88
CA ILE A 38 -15.89 -21.05 1.14
C ILE A 38 -14.94 -21.68 2.17
N ASN A 39 -13.63 -21.43 2.05
CA ASN A 39 -12.64 -21.94 3.01
C ASN A 39 -12.88 -21.40 4.43
N LEU A 40 -13.20 -20.11 4.56
CA LEU A 40 -13.57 -19.48 5.83
C LEU A 40 -14.86 -20.08 6.40
N GLU A 41 -15.89 -20.25 5.56
CA GLU A 41 -17.16 -20.86 5.97
C GLU A 41 -16.93 -22.28 6.51
N ASN A 42 -16.14 -23.10 5.81
CA ASN A 42 -15.93 -24.51 6.17
C ASN A 42 -15.04 -24.70 7.39
N ASN A 43 -14.01 -23.86 7.58
CA ASN A 43 -12.93 -24.14 8.53
C ASN A 43 -12.84 -23.14 9.69
N TYR A 44 -13.44 -21.96 9.58
CA TYR A 44 -13.22 -20.85 10.53
C TYR A 44 -14.53 -20.27 11.10
N CYS A 45 -15.68 -20.68 10.58
CA CYS A 45 -16.99 -20.40 11.17
C CYS A 45 -17.55 -21.63 11.90
N LEU A 46 -17.08 -21.90 13.12
CA LEU A 46 -17.47 -23.08 13.90
C LEU A 46 -18.75 -22.86 14.70
N TYR A 47 -19.03 -21.63 15.12
CA TYR A 47 -20.20 -21.30 15.95
C TYR A 47 -21.37 -20.80 15.11
N ASN A 48 -22.58 -20.72 15.70
CA ASN A 48 -23.81 -20.33 14.98
C ASN A 48 -23.84 -18.82 14.68
N GLU A 49 -23.25 -18.04 15.58
CA GLU A 49 -23.02 -16.60 15.48
C GLU A 49 -21.92 -16.23 14.48
N ASP A 50 -21.07 -17.18 14.09
CA ASP A 50 -19.99 -16.95 13.13
C ASP A 50 -20.56 -16.76 11.73
N LYS A 51 -20.41 -15.56 11.19
CA LYS A 51 -20.97 -15.17 9.89
C LYS A 51 -19.96 -14.38 9.07
N ILE A 52 -20.14 -14.45 7.75
CA ILE A 52 -19.26 -13.85 6.75
C ILE A 52 -20.04 -12.85 5.92
N LEU A 53 -19.49 -11.65 5.77
CA LEU A 53 -20.00 -10.64 4.83
C LEU A 53 -19.06 -10.55 3.62
N TYR A 54 -19.58 -10.78 2.43
CA TYR A 54 -18.93 -10.44 1.18
C TYR A 54 -19.55 -9.16 0.62
N VAL A 55 -18.75 -8.10 0.55
CA VAL A 55 -19.14 -6.79 0.03
C VAL A 55 -18.63 -6.63 -1.39
N ALA A 56 -19.55 -6.47 -2.33
CA ALA A 56 -19.23 -6.15 -3.73
C ALA A 56 -19.41 -4.65 -4.01
N LEU A 57 -18.69 -4.14 -5.00
CA LEU A 57 -18.70 -2.71 -5.36
C LEU A 57 -20.08 -2.18 -5.77
N ASN A 58 -20.89 -2.99 -6.46
CA ASN A 58 -22.24 -2.63 -6.93
C ASN A 58 -23.15 -3.85 -7.06
N ASN A 59 -24.43 -3.62 -7.35
CA ASN A 59 -25.47 -4.65 -7.40
C ASN A 59 -25.20 -5.70 -8.48
N THR A 60 -24.65 -5.31 -9.62
CA THR A 60 -24.31 -6.24 -10.72
C THR A 60 -23.19 -7.18 -10.29
N ASN A 61 -22.11 -6.64 -9.70
CA ASN A 61 -21.02 -7.44 -9.16
C ASN A 61 -21.52 -8.37 -8.03
N ALA A 62 -22.38 -7.90 -7.13
CA ALA A 62 -22.95 -8.71 -6.06
C ALA A 62 -23.72 -9.92 -6.61
N LYS A 63 -24.55 -9.72 -7.65
CA LYS A 63 -25.30 -10.80 -8.30
C LYS A 63 -24.39 -11.84 -8.95
N ASP A 64 -23.37 -11.40 -9.69
CA ASP A 64 -22.39 -12.30 -10.33
C ASP A 64 -21.60 -13.10 -9.28
N ILE A 65 -21.08 -12.43 -8.25
CA ILE A 65 -20.35 -13.08 -7.15
C ILE A 65 -21.24 -14.11 -6.45
N LYS A 66 -22.51 -13.77 -6.16
CA LYS A 66 -23.47 -14.67 -5.53
C LYS A 66 -23.74 -15.91 -6.38
N ALA A 67 -23.93 -15.75 -7.69
CA ALA A 67 -24.14 -16.87 -8.61
C ALA A 67 -22.90 -17.81 -8.65
N ARG A 68 -21.70 -17.24 -8.76
CA ARG A 68 -20.44 -18.01 -8.76
C ARG A 68 -20.18 -18.70 -7.43
N TYR A 69 -20.44 -18.01 -6.32
CA TYR A 69 -20.32 -18.58 -4.98
C TYR A 69 -21.22 -19.79 -4.81
N ASN A 70 -22.50 -19.71 -5.17
CA ASN A 70 -23.44 -20.84 -5.06
C ASN A 70 -22.97 -22.05 -5.89
N ASN A 71 -22.54 -21.82 -7.14
CA ASN A 71 -22.03 -22.88 -8.02
C ASN A 71 -20.76 -23.55 -7.46
N LEU A 72 -19.84 -22.75 -6.90
CA LEU A 72 -18.60 -23.28 -6.33
C LEU A 72 -18.82 -23.95 -4.97
N LYS A 73 -19.78 -23.45 -4.17
CA LYS A 73 -20.14 -24.02 -2.87
C LYS A 73 -20.62 -25.46 -3.06
N GLU A 74 -21.57 -25.72 -3.95
CA GLU A 74 -22.08 -27.07 -4.20
C GLU A 74 -20.98 -28.12 -4.50
N LYS A 75 -19.87 -27.70 -5.12
CA LYS A 75 -18.77 -28.59 -5.50
C LYS A 75 -17.67 -28.75 -4.46
N ASN A 76 -17.49 -27.77 -3.58
CA ASN A 76 -16.36 -27.70 -2.66
C ASN A 76 -16.80 -27.67 -1.18
N TYR A 77 -18.10 -27.72 -0.92
CA TYR A 77 -18.65 -27.76 0.42
C TYR A 77 -18.52 -29.16 0.99
N PHE A 78 -18.07 -29.24 2.23
CA PHE A 78 -18.03 -30.48 3.00
C PHE A 78 -18.63 -30.22 4.37
N TYR A 79 -19.55 -31.07 4.79
CA TYR A 79 -20.18 -30.98 6.11
C TYR A 79 -19.18 -31.42 7.18
N SER A 80 -18.74 -30.48 8.00
CA SER A 80 -18.05 -30.79 9.26
C SER A 80 -19.06 -31.34 10.27
N LEU A 81 -18.63 -32.15 11.23
CA LEU A 81 -19.46 -32.55 12.38
C LEU A 81 -20.06 -31.35 13.13
N PHE A 82 -19.46 -30.17 12.97
CA PHE A 82 -19.87 -28.91 13.59
C PHE A 82 -20.53 -27.93 12.60
N SER A 83 -20.78 -28.31 11.35
CA SER A 83 -21.43 -27.40 10.39
C SER A 83 -22.93 -27.30 10.68
N SER A 84 -23.39 -26.12 11.07
CA SER A 84 -24.81 -25.76 11.13
C SER A 84 -25.41 -25.70 9.72
N ILE A 85 -26.70 -26.05 9.57
CA ILE A 85 -27.46 -25.99 8.30
C ILE A 85 -27.68 -24.54 7.82
N ASP A 86 -27.52 -23.56 8.71
CA ASP A 86 -27.77 -22.15 8.39
C ASP A 86 -26.75 -21.56 7.41
N ASN A 87 -27.24 -20.74 6.48
CA ASN A 87 -26.39 -19.92 5.63
C ASN A 87 -25.56 -18.95 6.48
N LYS A 88 -24.23 -19.13 6.46
CA LYS A 88 -23.28 -18.28 7.20
C LYS A 88 -22.77 -17.10 6.37
N VAL A 89 -22.92 -17.15 5.04
CA VAL A 89 -22.39 -16.14 4.11
C VAL A 89 -23.50 -15.24 3.58
N THR A 90 -23.29 -13.94 3.75
CA THR A 90 -24.14 -12.87 3.21
C THR A 90 -23.35 -12.12 2.13
N ILE A 91 -23.90 -12.04 0.92
CA ILE A 91 -23.28 -11.34 -0.22
C ILE A 91 -24.17 -10.15 -0.59
N LEU A 92 -23.64 -8.93 -0.43
CA LEU A 92 -24.37 -7.68 -0.64
C LEU A 92 -23.51 -6.68 -1.41
N SER A 93 -24.15 -5.72 -2.08
CA SER A 93 -23.42 -4.57 -2.61
C SER A 93 -23.20 -3.52 -1.53
N LEU A 94 -22.10 -2.78 -1.63
CA LEU A 94 -21.83 -1.68 -0.72
C LEU A 94 -22.92 -0.58 -0.76
N PRO A 95 -23.44 -0.15 -1.94
CA PRO A 95 -24.53 0.83 -1.99
C PRO A 95 -25.82 0.36 -1.28
N GLU A 96 -26.20 -0.91 -1.44
CA GLU A 96 -27.38 -1.48 -0.76
C GLU A 96 -27.17 -1.51 0.76
N LEU A 97 -25.99 -1.94 1.21
CA LEU A 97 -25.64 -2.03 2.62
C LEU A 97 -25.64 -0.64 3.29
N ILE A 98 -25.06 0.37 2.64
CA ILE A 98 -25.09 1.77 3.13
C ILE A 98 -26.53 2.27 3.19
N LEU A 99 -27.34 2.03 2.16
CA LEU A 99 -28.72 2.49 2.11
C LEU A 99 -29.55 1.87 3.24
N GLU A 100 -29.42 0.57 3.47
CA GLU A 100 -30.12 -0.14 4.54
C GLU A 100 -29.77 0.45 5.92
N TYR A 101 -28.48 0.57 6.23
CA TYR A 101 -28.01 1.06 7.52
C TYR A 101 -28.34 2.54 7.73
N CYS A 102 -28.22 3.36 6.68
CA CYS A 102 -28.64 4.76 6.69
C CYS A 102 -30.15 4.88 7.00
N ASN A 103 -30.99 4.05 6.39
CA ASN A 103 -32.43 4.10 6.63
C ASN A 103 -32.77 3.69 8.07
N LYS A 104 -32.11 2.66 8.61
CA LYS A 104 -32.26 2.27 10.03
C LYS A 104 -31.80 3.38 10.97
N TYR A 105 -30.70 4.06 10.67
CA TYR A 105 -30.26 5.24 11.42
C TYR A 105 -31.32 6.34 11.43
N LYS A 106 -31.86 6.66 10.25
CA LYS A 106 -32.86 7.71 10.10
C LYS A 106 -34.13 7.40 10.89
N VAL A 107 -34.62 6.16 10.82
CA VAL A 107 -35.81 5.73 11.57
C VAL A 107 -35.56 5.80 13.07
N SER A 108 -34.44 5.25 13.57
CA SER A 108 -34.11 5.23 14.99
C SER A 108 -33.91 6.63 15.61
N ASN A 109 -33.48 7.61 14.80
CA ASN A 109 -33.22 8.98 15.25
C ASN A 109 -34.28 10.00 14.77
N ASN A 110 -35.37 9.52 14.16
CA ASN A 110 -36.44 10.34 13.60
C ASN A 110 -35.95 11.45 12.62
N ILE A 111 -34.95 11.11 11.80
CA ILE A 111 -34.30 12.03 10.85
C ILE A 111 -35.02 12.00 9.51
N ASN A 112 -35.56 13.14 9.08
CA ASN A 112 -36.19 13.31 7.77
C ASN A 112 -35.34 14.16 6.83
N LEU A 113 -34.32 13.55 6.22
CA LEU A 113 -33.46 14.16 5.20
C LEU A 113 -33.60 13.47 3.84
N GLU A 114 -33.70 14.25 2.77
CA GLU A 114 -33.79 13.78 1.38
C GLU A 114 -32.40 13.71 0.73
N HIS A 115 -32.10 12.61 0.03
CA HIS A 115 -30.82 12.49 -0.68
C HIS A 115 -30.83 13.25 -2.00
N LYS A 116 -29.79 14.05 -2.26
CA LYS A 116 -29.63 14.79 -3.52
C LYS A 116 -28.49 14.25 -4.37
N SER A 117 -28.71 14.25 -5.69
CA SER A 117 -27.66 13.91 -6.68
C SER A 117 -26.65 15.05 -6.78
N LYS A 118 -25.45 14.75 -7.30
CA LYS A 118 -24.38 15.76 -7.45
C LYS A 118 -24.85 16.99 -8.24
N ASP A 119 -25.62 16.81 -9.30
CA ASP A 119 -26.13 17.92 -10.12
C ASP A 119 -27.07 18.83 -9.33
N SER A 120 -27.91 18.25 -8.47
CA SER A 120 -28.76 19.03 -7.56
C SER A 120 -27.96 19.77 -6.49
N LEU A 121 -26.83 19.22 -6.03
CA LEU A 121 -25.97 19.89 -5.05
C LEU A 121 -25.32 21.16 -5.60
N ILE A 122 -25.01 21.20 -6.89
CA ILE A 122 -24.48 22.40 -7.54
C ILE A 122 -25.48 23.55 -7.47
N TYR A 123 -26.79 23.26 -7.58
CA TYR A 123 -27.83 24.28 -7.45
C TYR A 123 -27.88 24.85 -6.02
N ILE A 124 -27.73 24.01 -5.00
CA ILE A 124 -27.68 24.45 -3.59
C ILE A 124 -26.49 25.39 -3.35
N MET A 125 -25.35 25.13 -4.00
CA MET A 125 -24.19 26.01 -3.90
C MET A 125 -24.38 27.38 -4.59
N LYS A 126 -25.44 27.57 -5.37
CA LYS A 126 -25.80 28.86 -5.99
C LYS A 126 -26.64 29.76 -5.08
N ASP A 127 -26.98 29.30 -3.87
CA ASP A 127 -27.58 30.14 -2.83
C ASP A 127 -26.75 31.42 -2.60
N GLU A 128 -27.42 32.57 -2.52
CA GLU A 128 -26.77 33.89 -2.47
C GLU A 128 -25.78 34.00 -1.30
N SER A 129 -26.16 33.52 -0.12
CA SER A 129 -25.30 33.57 1.08
C SER A 129 -24.07 32.66 0.95
N PHE A 130 -24.22 31.50 0.29
CA PHE A 130 -23.10 30.60 0.05
C PHE A 130 -22.15 31.16 -1.02
N ILE A 131 -22.70 31.77 -2.08
CA ILE A 131 -21.91 32.47 -3.12
C ILE A 131 -21.13 33.64 -2.52
N GLU A 132 -21.72 34.40 -1.60
CA GLU A 132 -21.02 35.47 -0.90
C GLU A 132 -19.82 34.93 -0.10
N ALA A 133 -20.02 33.85 0.67
CA ALA A 133 -18.96 33.19 1.43
C ALA A 133 -17.83 32.67 0.51
N ILE A 134 -18.20 32.07 -0.64
CA ILE A 134 -17.23 31.66 -1.66
C ILE A 134 -16.43 32.87 -2.16
N ASN A 135 -17.09 33.97 -2.49
CA ASN A 135 -16.45 35.18 -3.00
C ASN A 135 -15.48 35.79 -1.97
N GLN A 136 -15.84 35.78 -0.68
CA GLN A 136 -14.93 36.18 0.40
C GLN A 136 -13.69 35.27 0.47
N CYS A 137 -13.89 33.95 0.36
CA CYS A 137 -12.77 32.99 0.33
C CYS A 137 -11.87 33.17 -0.91
N LYS A 138 -12.45 33.50 -2.08
CA LYS A 138 -11.70 33.78 -3.32
C LYS A 138 -10.77 34.98 -3.18
N LYS A 139 -11.19 36.03 -2.46
CA LYS A 139 -10.34 37.21 -2.16
C LYS A 139 -9.10 36.82 -1.34
N GLN A 140 -9.23 35.85 -0.44
CA GLN A 140 -8.15 35.42 0.46
C GLN A 140 -7.27 34.30 -0.11
N SER A 141 -7.77 33.52 -1.09
CA SER A 141 -7.04 32.39 -1.66
C SER A 141 -7.03 32.40 -3.19
N LYS A 142 -5.83 32.57 -3.76
CA LYS A 142 -5.59 32.42 -5.21
C LYS A 142 -5.97 31.02 -5.73
N LEU A 143 -5.93 29.99 -4.88
CA LEU A 143 -6.31 28.63 -5.26
C LEU A 143 -7.82 28.53 -5.43
N ILE A 144 -8.59 28.98 -4.44
CA ILE A 144 -10.06 28.97 -4.48
C ILE A 144 -10.57 29.88 -5.60
N ASN A 145 -9.91 31.01 -5.84
CA ASN A 145 -10.25 31.92 -6.94
C ASN A 145 -10.19 31.25 -8.32
N LYS A 146 -9.32 30.25 -8.50
CA LYS A 146 -9.14 29.50 -9.75
C LYS A 146 -10.00 28.24 -9.85
N LEU A 147 -10.94 28.00 -8.94
CA LEU A 147 -11.83 26.84 -8.98
C LEU A 147 -13.19 27.22 -9.55
N SER A 148 -13.70 26.39 -10.46
CA SER A 148 -15.12 26.41 -10.84
C SER A 148 -15.99 25.94 -9.67
N LEU A 149 -17.29 26.22 -9.72
CA LEU A 149 -18.22 25.79 -8.68
C LEU A 149 -18.25 24.25 -8.55
N GLU A 150 -18.20 23.53 -9.67
CA GLU A 150 -18.14 22.06 -9.68
C GLU A 150 -16.88 21.53 -9.02
N ASN A 151 -15.72 22.10 -9.35
CA ASN A 151 -14.46 21.69 -8.74
C ASN A 151 -14.42 22.02 -7.25
N LEU A 152 -15.04 23.13 -6.82
CA LEU A 152 -15.18 23.45 -5.41
C LEU A 152 -16.10 22.46 -4.69
N LEU A 153 -17.21 22.06 -5.32
CA LEU A 153 -18.08 21.00 -4.79
C LEU A 153 -17.30 19.69 -4.62
N ASP A 154 -16.52 19.30 -5.63
CA ASP A 154 -15.70 18.09 -5.56
C ASP A 154 -14.66 18.15 -4.43
N GLU A 155 -14.07 19.31 -4.17
CA GLU A 155 -13.17 19.53 -3.03
C GLU A 155 -13.91 19.39 -1.70
N ILE A 156 -15.10 19.97 -1.54
CA ILE A 156 -15.95 19.84 -0.35
C ILE A 156 -16.33 18.37 -0.12
N LEU A 157 -16.82 17.71 -1.16
CA LEU A 157 -17.22 16.31 -1.15
C LEU A 157 -16.04 15.38 -0.83
N TRP A 158 -14.84 15.70 -1.31
CA TRP A 158 -13.62 14.97 -0.95
C TRP A 158 -13.26 15.13 0.54
N ILE A 159 -13.43 16.33 1.10
CA ILE A 159 -13.23 16.53 2.55
C ILE A 159 -14.24 15.69 3.33
N LYS A 160 -15.53 15.71 2.94
CA LYS A 160 -16.57 14.88 3.58
C LYS A 160 -16.25 13.38 3.50
N SER A 161 -15.79 12.90 2.35
CA SER A 161 -15.44 11.48 2.13
C SER A 161 -14.31 10.98 3.03
N SER A 162 -13.44 11.90 3.47
CA SER A 162 -12.29 11.60 4.30
C SER A 162 -12.60 11.46 5.79
N GLU A 163 -13.72 12.03 6.25
CA GLU A 163 -14.10 12.09 7.68
C GLU A 163 -13.01 12.69 8.59
N PHE A 164 -12.20 13.61 8.06
CA PHE A 164 -11.17 14.27 8.86
C PHE A 164 -11.77 15.34 9.78
N THR A 165 -11.19 15.45 10.99
CA THR A 165 -11.27 16.70 11.75
C THR A 165 -10.48 17.81 11.06
N LEU A 166 -10.70 19.07 11.44
CA LEU A 166 -9.92 20.19 10.89
C LEU A 166 -8.42 19.96 11.02
N ASP A 167 -7.94 19.55 12.19
CA ASP A 167 -6.50 19.30 12.42
C ASP A 167 -5.95 18.16 11.53
N GLN A 168 -6.70 17.05 11.45
CA GLN A 168 -6.33 15.92 10.58
C GLN A 168 -6.28 16.36 9.10
N TYR A 169 -7.27 17.12 8.64
CA TYR A 169 -7.34 17.62 7.27
C TYR A 169 -6.15 18.55 6.96
N MET A 170 -5.83 19.45 7.88
CA MET A 170 -4.74 20.42 7.74
C MET A 170 -3.37 19.73 7.58
N ASN A 171 -3.14 18.62 8.29
CA ASN A 171 -1.88 17.87 8.29
C ASN A 171 -1.81 16.69 7.29
N SER A 172 -2.95 16.26 6.73
CA SER A 172 -3.04 15.09 5.85
C SER A 172 -2.27 15.24 4.52
N ASN A 173 -1.78 14.11 4.00
CA ASN A 173 -1.34 14.00 2.61
C ASN A 173 -2.57 13.90 1.70
N ARG A 174 -2.71 14.86 0.79
CA ARG A 174 -3.82 14.93 -0.16
C ARG A 174 -3.41 14.24 -1.46
N THR A 175 -3.88 13.01 -1.66
CA THR A 175 -3.70 12.24 -2.91
C THR A 175 -5.06 12.05 -3.59
N GLY A 176 -5.07 12.06 -4.93
CA GLY A 176 -6.29 11.93 -5.73
C GLY A 176 -7.11 13.21 -5.89
N VAL A 177 -6.57 14.38 -5.55
CA VAL A 177 -7.33 15.65 -5.55
C VAL A 177 -7.05 16.50 -6.79
N ILE A 178 -8.04 17.31 -7.21
CA ILE A 178 -8.01 18.18 -8.39
C ILE A 178 -6.82 19.16 -8.34
N LYS A 179 -6.53 19.75 -7.17
CA LYS A 179 -5.34 20.60 -6.98
C LYS A 179 -4.59 20.27 -5.68
N ARG A 180 -3.26 20.17 -5.79
CA ARG A 180 -2.37 20.02 -4.63
C ARG A 180 -2.41 21.30 -3.79
N THR A 181 -2.67 21.17 -2.50
CA THR A 181 -2.58 22.26 -1.52
C THR A 181 -1.51 21.95 -0.48
N ARG A 182 -0.71 22.96 -0.11
CA ARG A 182 0.27 22.84 0.98
C ARG A 182 -0.45 22.52 2.29
N LYS A 183 0.15 21.64 3.11
CA LYS A 183 -0.31 21.37 4.49
C LYS A 183 -0.35 22.67 5.30
N ASN A 184 -1.29 22.74 6.24
CA ASN A 184 -1.47 23.87 7.14
C ASN A 184 -1.60 25.24 6.45
N SER A 185 -2.13 25.28 5.21
CA SER A 185 -2.33 26.53 4.47
C SER A 185 -3.68 27.17 4.74
N ILE A 186 -3.76 28.50 4.59
CA ILE A 186 -5.03 29.24 4.71
C ILE A 186 -6.11 28.70 3.76
N SER A 187 -5.72 28.30 2.55
CA SER A 187 -6.62 27.69 1.58
C SER A 187 -7.29 26.42 2.10
N ARG A 188 -6.57 25.57 2.86
CA ARG A 188 -7.17 24.38 3.48
C ARG A 188 -8.18 24.80 4.55
N LYS A 189 -7.81 25.71 5.45
CA LYS A 189 -8.75 26.21 6.47
C LYS A 189 -10.04 26.76 5.83
N LEU A 190 -9.92 27.58 4.79
CA LEU A 190 -11.06 28.12 4.05
C LEU A 190 -11.91 27.03 3.37
N LEU A 191 -11.29 26.05 2.72
CA LEU A 191 -12.02 24.91 2.11
C LEU A 191 -12.78 24.08 3.16
N TYR A 192 -12.19 23.87 4.34
CA TYR A 192 -12.84 23.15 5.43
C TYR A 192 -14.02 23.94 5.99
N ASN A 193 -13.86 25.25 6.21
CA ASN A 193 -14.97 26.11 6.63
C ASN A 193 -16.11 26.13 5.60
N LEU A 194 -15.79 26.18 4.30
CA LEU A 194 -16.80 26.08 3.23
C LEU A 194 -17.53 24.73 3.26
N MET A 195 -16.85 23.64 3.60
CA MET A 195 -17.46 22.32 3.80
C MET A 195 -18.41 22.31 5.01
N GLU A 196 -18.06 22.96 6.12
CA GLU A 196 -18.94 23.09 7.29
C GLU A 196 -20.20 23.91 6.96
N MET A 197 -20.03 25.07 6.33
CA MET A 197 -21.16 25.90 5.86
C MET A 197 -22.05 25.15 4.87
N TYR A 198 -21.45 24.35 3.98
CA TYR A 198 -22.19 23.48 3.08
C TYR A 198 -23.06 22.46 3.85
N ASN A 199 -22.52 21.83 4.90
CA ASN A 199 -23.30 20.89 5.72
C ASN A 199 -24.47 21.58 6.43
N GLU A 200 -24.26 22.79 6.96
CA GLU A 200 -25.32 23.57 7.60
C GLU A 200 -26.44 23.89 6.61
N LYS A 201 -26.10 24.32 5.39
CA LYS A 201 -27.07 24.58 4.33
C LYS A 201 -27.82 23.32 3.90
N MET A 202 -27.12 22.19 3.76
CA MET A 202 -27.77 20.90 3.48
C MET A 202 -28.79 20.56 4.54
N LEU A 203 -28.44 20.69 5.82
CA LEU A 203 -29.33 20.41 6.94
C LEU A 203 -30.55 21.35 7.00
N GLN A 204 -30.34 22.66 6.81
CA GLN A 204 -31.42 23.66 6.75
C GLN A 204 -32.46 23.33 5.69
N ASN A 205 -32.01 22.85 4.53
CA ASN A 205 -32.88 22.46 3.42
C ASN A 205 -33.42 21.01 3.55
N LYS A 206 -33.16 20.33 4.67
CA LYS A 206 -33.50 18.92 4.91
C LYS A 206 -32.93 17.97 3.86
N PHE A 207 -31.72 18.24 3.38
CA PHE A 207 -31.02 17.44 2.39
C PHE A 207 -29.83 16.70 2.98
N MET A 208 -29.41 15.66 2.29
CA MET A 208 -28.18 14.91 2.56
C MET A 208 -27.51 14.48 1.26
N ASP A 209 -26.18 14.38 1.28
CA ASP A 209 -25.41 13.83 0.17
C ASP A 209 -25.04 12.35 0.39
N LYS A 210 -24.25 11.81 -0.54
CA LYS A 210 -23.84 10.39 -0.47
C LYS A 210 -22.95 10.08 0.74
N TYR A 211 -22.14 11.01 1.23
CA TYR A 211 -21.25 10.78 2.37
C TYR A 211 -21.96 10.98 3.70
N ASP A 212 -23.01 11.80 3.75
CA ASP A 212 -23.92 11.83 4.90
C ASP A 212 -24.59 10.46 5.10
N ARG A 213 -25.01 9.79 4.00
CA ARG A 213 -25.53 8.41 4.06
C ARG A 213 -24.49 7.44 4.65
N VAL A 214 -23.24 7.53 4.20
CA VAL A 214 -22.13 6.71 4.72
C VAL A 214 -21.92 6.97 6.21
N LYS A 215 -21.91 8.24 6.63
CA LYS A 215 -21.77 8.63 8.03
C LYS A 215 -22.90 8.05 8.88
N PHE A 216 -24.16 8.20 8.46
CA PHE A 216 -25.31 7.62 9.17
C PHE A 216 -25.25 6.10 9.24
N ALA A 217 -24.87 5.44 8.14
CA ALA A 217 -24.69 4.00 8.13
C ALA A 217 -23.63 3.53 9.14
N LYS A 218 -22.49 4.25 9.20
CA LYS A 218 -21.42 4.03 10.17
C LYS A 218 -21.90 4.25 11.61
N GLU A 219 -22.55 5.35 11.91
CA GLU A 219 -23.03 5.61 13.27
C GLU A 219 -24.05 4.56 13.73
N PHE A 220 -24.96 4.12 12.85
CA PHE A 220 -25.87 3.01 13.18
C PHE A 220 -25.11 1.70 13.46
N SER A 221 -24.12 1.38 12.62
CA SER A 221 -23.33 0.15 12.76
C SER A 221 -22.50 0.05 14.04
N LYS A 222 -22.26 1.16 14.75
CA LYS A 222 -21.60 1.12 16.06
C LYS A 222 -22.50 0.55 17.15
N ASN A 223 -23.82 0.72 17.00
CA ASN A 223 -24.83 0.37 18.01
C ASN A 223 -25.50 -0.98 17.75
N ILE A 224 -25.07 -1.72 16.73
CA ILE A 224 -25.58 -3.07 16.46
C ILE A 224 -24.89 -4.08 17.39
N ASN A 225 -25.67 -4.99 17.96
CA ASN A 225 -25.15 -6.05 18.83
C ASN A 225 -24.40 -7.14 18.06
N TYR A 226 -24.60 -7.21 16.74
CA TYR A 226 -24.12 -8.29 15.91
C TYR A 226 -23.15 -7.77 14.84
N LYS A 227 -21.94 -8.34 14.79
CA LYS A 227 -20.88 -8.00 13.84
C LYS A 227 -20.38 -9.25 13.11
N TYR A 228 -19.84 -9.06 11.92
CA TYR A 228 -19.37 -10.16 11.09
C TYR A 228 -17.98 -10.62 11.54
N LYS A 229 -17.81 -11.93 11.67
CA LYS A 229 -16.52 -12.54 11.99
C LYS A 229 -15.54 -12.43 10.83
N HIS A 230 -16.01 -12.61 9.61
CA HIS A 230 -15.16 -12.40 8.44
C HIS A 230 -15.83 -11.43 7.49
N ILE A 231 -15.05 -10.48 6.97
CA ILE A 231 -15.50 -9.55 5.92
C ILE A 231 -14.53 -9.63 4.76
N ILE A 232 -15.09 -9.69 3.55
CA ILE A 232 -14.35 -9.70 2.29
C ILE A 232 -14.91 -8.57 1.44
N VAL A 233 -14.06 -7.68 0.96
CA VAL A 233 -14.45 -6.49 0.22
C VAL A 233 -13.80 -6.50 -1.15
N ASP A 234 -14.60 -6.48 -2.20
CA ASP A 234 -14.13 -6.45 -3.60
C ASP A 234 -14.15 -5.04 -4.20
N GLY A 235 -13.12 -4.70 -4.98
CA GLY A 235 -12.99 -3.41 -5.67
C GLY A 235 -12.64 -2.22 -4.77
N VAL A 236 -11.75 -2.41 -3.78
CA VAL A 236 -11.46 -1.41 -2.75
C VAL A 236 -10.77 -0.15 -3.28
N GLU A 237 -10.15 -0.23 -4.46
CA GLU A 237 -9.49 0.89 -5.14
C GLU A 237 -10.45 2.04 -5.50
N LYS A 238 -11.77 1.80 -5.47
CA LYS A 238 -12.80 2.82 -5.73
C LYS A 238 -13.50 3.34 -4.48
N LEU A 239 -13.09 2.88 -3.30
CA LEU A 239 -13.75 3.22 -2.04
C LEU A 239 -13.10 4.42 -1.34
N SER A 240 -13.96 5.27 -0.79
CA SER A 240 -13.57 6.37 0.08
C SER A 240 -13.22 5.90 1.48
N ARG A 241 -12.56 6.77 2.27
CA ARG A 241 -12.20 6.46 3.65
C ARG A 241 -13.43 6.23 4.52
N GLY A 242 -14.46 7.05 4.38
CA GLY A 242 -15.72 6.88 5.11
C GLY A 242 -16.38 5.52 4.83
N GLU A 243 -16.38 5.07 3.57
CA GLU A 243 -16.92 3.76 3.21
C GLU A 243 -16.11 2.62 3.83
N ILE A 244 -14.77 2.72 3.83
CA ILE A 244 -13.92 1.74 4.49
C ILE A 244 -14.15 1.73 6.00
N ASN A 245 -14.31 2.90 6.62
CA ASN A 245 -14.61 3.02 8.05
C ASN A 245 -15.97 2.40 8.40
N PHE A 246 -16.98 2.57 7.53
CA PHE A 246 -18.28 1.90 7.68
C PHE A 246 -18.15 0.38 7.59
N ILE A 247 -17.39 -0.14 6.63
CA ILE A 247 -17.16 -1.59 6.55
C ILE A 247 -16.41 -2.09 7.79
N ASN A 248 -15.41 -1.33 8.27
CA ASN A 248 -14.65 -1.68 9.45
C ASN A 248 -15.50 -1.68 10.73
N SER A 249 -16.51 -0.82 10.86
CA SER A 249 -17.39 -0.83 12.04
C SER A 249 -18.31 -2.06 12.11
N LEU A 250 -18.54 -2.74 10.97
CA LEU A 250 -19.28 -4.01 10.90
C LEU A 250 -18.41 -5.24 11.26
N TYR A 251 -17.10 -5.06 11.36
CA TYR A 251 -16.14 -6.14 11.61
C TYR A 251 -16.02 -6.46 13.10
N ASN A 252 -16.13 -7.74 13.45
CA ASN A 252 -15.84 -8.22 14.80
C ASN A 252 -14.34 -8.47 14.95
N ILE A 253 -13.67 -7.72 15.82
CA ILE A 253 -12.21 -7.82 16.01
C ILE A 253 -11.92 -8.94 17.03
N SER A 254 -11.20 -9.96 16.60
CA SER A 254 -10.78 -11.12 17.40
C SER A 254 -9.57 -11.80 16.76
N ASN A 255 -8.87 -12.66 17.50
CA ASN A 255 -7.74 -13.44 16.97
C ASN A 255 -8.13 -14.44 15.86
N THR A 256 -9.43 -14.69 15.68
CA THR A 256 -9.96 -15.67 14.72
C THR A 256 -10.75 -15.04 13.59
N SER A 257 -10.88 -13.71 13.56
CA SER A 257 -11.63 -12.98 12.54
C SER A 257 -10.72 -12.43 11.45
N SER A 258 -11.27 -12.14 10.28
CA SER A 258 -10.47 -11.55 9.19
C SER A 258 -11.21 -10.50 8.39
N LEU A 259 -10.51 -9.42 8.06
CA LEU A 259 -10.97 -8.37 7.15
C LEU A 259 -10.09 -8.37 5.89
N THR A 260 -10.67 -8.78 4.77
CA THR A 260 -9.95 -8.99 3.51
C THR A 260 -10.34 -7.94 2.48
N PHE A 261 -9.36 -7.20 1.96
CA PHE A 261 -9.52 -6.18 0.95
C PHE A 261 -8.95 -6.65 -0.39
N ILE A 262 -9.78 -6.68 -1.43
CA ILE A 262 -9.37 -7.07 -2.77
C ILE A 262 -9.25 -5.82 -3.62
N MET A 263 -8.07 -5.63 -4.21
CA MET A 263 -7.69 -4.42 -4.90
C MET A 263 -7.24 -4.70 -6.33
N ASN A 264 -7.80 -3.94 -7.26
CA ASN A 264 -7.28 -3.84 -8.61
C ASN A 264 -6.17 -2.79 -8.70
N THR A 265 -5.02 -3.16 -9.26
CA THR A 265 -3.87 -2.25 -9.37
C THR A 265 -3.83 -1.46 -10.68
N GLU A 266 -4.69 -1.79 -11.65
CA GLU A 266 -4.73 -1.15 -12.98
C GLU A 266 -5.95 -0.26 -13.20
N GLU A 267 -6.92 -0.25 -12.29
CA GLU A 267 -8.13 0.56 -12.47
C GLU A 267 -7.91 2.02 -12.08
N ASP A 268 -8.57 2.89 -12.84
CA ASP A 268 -8.59 4.33 -12.57
C ASP A 268 -9.19 4.60 -11.20
N MET A 269 -8.41 5.27 -10.37
CA MET A 269 -8.81 5.67 -9.03
C MET A 269 -9.74 6.88 -9.12
N LYS A 270 -10.90 6.81 -8.47
CA LYS A 270 -11.77 7.99 -8.30
C LYS A 270 -11.10 9.03 -7.40
N VAL A 271 -11.50 10.28 -7.54
CA VAL A 271 -10.99 11.43 -6.75
C VAL A 271 -11.06 11.16 -5.23
N ASP A 272 -12.12 10.52 -4.78
CA ASP A 272 -12.40 10.18 -3.37
C ASP A 272 -11.76 8.87 -2.89
N SER A 273 -11.05 8.14 -3.76
CA SER A 273 -10.49 6.84 -3.42
C SER A 273 -9.39 6.92 -2.36
N TRP A 274 -9.43 5.99 -1.41
CA TRP A 274 -8.49 5.97 -0.30
C TRP A 274 -7.28 5.06 -0.52
N PHE A 275 -7.47 3.85 -1.03
CA PHE A 275 -6.36 2.93 -1.30
C PHE A 275 -5.61 3.33 -2.58
N VAL A 276 -4.82 4.40 -2.49
CA VAL A 276 -3.96 4.91 -3.57
C VAL A 276 -2.49 4.89 -3.14
N LYS A 277 -1.57 4.86 -4.12
CA LYS A 277 -0.12 4.82 -3.87
C LYS A 277 0.30 5.96 -2.93
N GLY A 278 0.97 5.62 -1.82
CA GLY A 278 1.48 6.59 -0.83
C GLY A 278 0.55 6.95 0.34
N LYS A 279 -0.69 6.42 0.42
CA LYS A 279 -1.53 6.54 1.63
C LYS A 279 -1.25 5.41 2.62
N LYS A 280 -1.05 5.77 3.89
CA LYS A 280 -0.87 4.79 4.98
C LYS A 280 -2.17 4.06 5.28
N THR A 281 -2.10 2.75 5.53
CA THR A 281 -3.22 1.93 6.01
C THR A 281 -3.44 2.03 7.51
N ALA A 282 -2.61 2.80 8.22
CA ALA A 282 -2.60 2.97 9.68
C ALA A 282 -3.90 3.52 10.31
N PHE A 283 -4.90 3.89 9.52
CA PHE A 283 -6.22 4.29 10.04
C PHE A 283 -7.12 3.09 10.34
N LEU A 284 -6.81 1.91 9.80
CA LEU A 284 -7.33 0.63 10.26
C LEU A 284 -6.53 0.28 11.51
N GLU A 285 -7.18 0.18 12.67
CA GLU A 285 -6.55 0.11 13.99
C GLU A 285 -5.38 -0.90 14.09
N ASN A 286 -4.42 -0.55 14.94
CA ASN A 286 -3.03 -1.04 15.01
C ASN A 286 -2.80 -2.51 15.41
N GLU A 287 -3.80 -3.37 15.51
CA GLU A 287 -3.64 -4.60 16.32
C GLU A 287 -3.35 -5.90 15.56
N PHE A 288 -3.34 -5.93 14.22
CA PHE A 288 -3.05 -7.18 13.49
C PHE A 288 -2.09 -6.99 12.31
N LYS A 289 -1.14 -7.95 12.17
CA LYS A 289 -0.17 -8.00 11.07
C LYS A 289 -0.89 -7.96 9.72
N ASN A 290 -0.70 -6.88 8.98
CA ASN A 290 -1.19 -6.74 7.60
C ASN A 290 -0.49 -7.76 6.71
N LYS A 291 -1.23 -8.71 6.11
CA LYS A 291 -0.69 -9.58 5.05
C LYS A 291 -1.14 -9.07 3.68
N THR A 292 -0.21 -8.99 2.74
CA THR A 292 -0.53 -8.64 1.35
C THR A 292 -0.17 -9.79 0.43
N TYR A 293 -1.10 -10.16 -0.43
CA TYR A 293 -0.93 -11.13 -1.51
C TYR A 293 -1.03 -10.38 -2.84
N VAL A 294 -0.13 -10.65 -3.78
CA VAL A 294 -0.15 -10.04 -5.11
C VAL A 294 -0.30 -11.11 -6.17
N LEU A 295 -1.41 -11.09 -6.91
CA LEU A 295 -1.66 -11.95 -8.07
C LEU A 295 -1.12 -11.25 -9.32
N LYS A 296 0.00 -11.76 -9.84
CA LYS A 296 0.54 -11.39 -11.16
C LYS A 296 -0.28 -12.06 -12.29
N ASN A 297 -0.26 -11.49 -13.49
CA ASN A 297 -1.09 -11.88 -14.64
C ASN A 297 -1.10 -13.39 -14.93
N PHE A 298 -2.24 -13.86 -15.44
CA PHE A 298 -2.28 -14.94 -16.42
C PHE A 298 -2.43 -14.31 -17.81
N THR A 299 -1.53 -14.64 -18.71
CA THR A 299 -1.74 -14.43 -20.14
C THR A 299 -2.86 -15.38 -20.58
N ILE A 300 -3.83 -14.86 -21.33
CA ILE A 300 -4.79 -15.67 -22.08
C ILE A 300 -3.97 -16.37 -23.17
N ASN A 301 -3.49 -17.57 -22.86
CA ASN A 301 -3.23 -18.68 -23.76
C ASN A 301 -3.01 -19.91 -22.87
N ASN A 302 -3.65 -21.03 -23.21
CA ASN A 302 -3.73 -22.27 -22.45
C ASN A 302 -2.39 -23.02 -22.30
N GLU A 303 -1.36 -22.36 -21.77
CA GLU A 303 -0.16 -23.02 -21.27
C GLU A 303 0.06 -22.58 -19.83
N ILE A 304 -0.16 -23.51 -18.91
CA ILE A 304 0.28 -23.39 -17.53
C ILE A 304 1.81 -23.42 -17.57
N LYS A 305 2.45 -22.26 -17.75
CA LYS A 305 3.84 -22.09 -17.35
C LYS A 305 3.85 -21.89 -15.84
N GLU A 306 4.51 -22.79 -15.13
CA GLU A 306 4.88 -22.55 -13.73
C GLU A 306 5.71 -21.27 -13.69
N VAL A 307 5.10 -20.20 -13.18
CA VAL A 307 5.82 -18.96 -12.92
C VAL A 307 6.62 -19.19 -11.64
N ASP A 308 7.94 -19.22 -11.77
CA ASP A 308 8.86 -19.19 -10.64
C ASP A 308 8.70 -17.82 -9.96
N TYR A 309 8.10 -17.81 -8.77
CA TYR A 309 7.82 -16.58 -8.01
C TYR A 309 9.01 -16.16 -7.14
N MET A 310 10.14 -16.84 -7.32
CA MET A 310 11.39 -16.55 -6.66
C MET A 310 12.14 -15.50 -7.48
N GLU A 311 12.39 -14.35 -6.88
CA GLU A 311 13.42 -13.46 -7.42
C GLU A 311 14.77 -14.10 -7.09
N LYS A 312 15.49 -14.44 -8.15
CA LYS A 312 16.80 -15.04 -8.04
C LYS A 312 17.83 -13.94 -7.89
N PHE A 313 18.65 -14.06 -6.86
CA PHE A 313 19.72 -13.14 -6.58
C PHE A 313 21.01 -13.92 -6.40
N LYS A 314 22.12 -13.26 -6.74
CA LYS A 314 23.46 -13.71 -6.40
C LYS A 314 24.08 -12.72 -5.44
N TYR A 315 24.48 -13.18 -4.26
CA TYR A 315 25.29 -12.41 -3.32
C TYR A 315 26.76 -12.78 -3.52
N ILE A 316 27.59 -11.79 -3.82
CA ILE A 316 29.04 -11.92 -3.97
C ILE A 316 29.68 -11.27 -2.76
N ASN A 317 30.35 -12.06 -1.91
CA ASN A 317 31.08 -11.54 -0.76
C ASN A 317 32.47 -11.07 -1.20
N LEU A 318 32.70 -9.76 -1.20
CA LEU A 318 33.95 -9.16 -1.69
C LEU A 318 35.16 -9.46 -0.78
N LYS A 319 34.91 -9.75 0.50
CA LYS A 319 35.96 -10.01 1.49
C LYS A 319 36.42 -11.47 1.49
N HIS A 320 35.45 -12.38 1.47
CA HIS A 320 35.70 -13.83 1.55
C HIS A 320 35.74 -14.51 0.18
N ARG A 321 35.42 -13.80 -0.90
CA ARG A 321 35.39 -14.30 -2.30
C ARG A 321 34.47 -15.49 -2.51
N ASN A 322 33.42 -15.60 -1.71
CA ASN A 322 32.38 -16.62 -1.85
C ASN A 322 31.14 -15.99 -2.50
N GLU A 323 30.42 -16.81 -3.27
CA GLU A 323 29.17 -16.43 -3.91
C GLU A 323 28.04 -17.33 -3.41
N PHE A 324 26.86 -16.75 -3.26
CA PHE A 324 25.66 -17.47 -2.85
C PHE A 324 24.53 -17.13 -3.81
N ASP A 325 24.03 -18.12 -4.52
CA ASP A 325 22.79 -18.02 -5.26
C ASP A 325 21.62 -18.26 -4.30
N PHE A 326 20.67 -17.33 -4.29
CA PHE A 326 19.56 -17.37 -3.38
C PHE A 326 18.31 -16.81 -3.99
N ASN A 327 17.20 -17.34 -3.50
CA ASN A 327 15.88 -17.04 -3.97
C ASN A 327 15.13 -16.31 -2.87
N VAL A 328 14.59 -15.15 -3.20
CA VAL A 328 13.74 -14.37 -2.30
C VAL A 328 12.32 -14.50 -2.80
N ASP A 329 11.43 -14.98 -1.92
CA ASP A 329 10.00 -14.90 -2.18
C ASP A 329 9.55 -13.45 -1.92
N SER A 330 9.64 -12.60 -2.94
CA SER A 330 9.25 -11.19 -2.87
C SER A 330 7.75 -10.98 -2.60
N LEU A 331 6.97 -12.07 -2.55
CA LEU A 331 5.53 -12.09 -2.33
C LEU A 331 5.12 -12.78 -1.00
N SER A 332 6.08 -13.30 -0.24
CA SER A 332 5.83 -13.88 1.07
C SER A 332 5.78 -12.80 2.15
N GLY A 333 4.75 -12.83 2.99
CA GLY A 333 4.75 -12.07 4.24
C GLY A 333 5.71 -12.64 5.29
N SER A 334 6.26 -13.85 5.09
CA SER A 334 7.41 -14.37 5.84
C SER A 334 8.69 -14.04 5.09
N LYS A 335 9.63 -13.39 5.77
CA LYS A 335 10.96 -13.10 5.21
C LYS A 335 11.75 -14.39 5.26
N GLU A 336 11.85 -15.06 4.12
CA GLU A 336 12.57 -16.32 3.96
C GLU A 336 13.50 -16.21 2.76
N ILE A 337 14.72 -16.73 2.91
CA ILE A 337 15.71 -16.84 1.84
C ILE A 337 16.00 -18.31 1.61
N TYR A 338 15.91 -18.75 0.35
CA TYR A 338 16.08 -20.13 -0.05
C TYR A 338 17.36 -20.28 -0.87
N LEU A 339 18.25 -21.19 -0.48
CA LEU A 339 19.45 -21.53 -1.25
C LEU A 339 19.17 -22.78 -2.10
N GLU A 340 20.01 -22.99 -3.13
CA GLU A 340 19.88 -24.14 -4.05
C GLU A 340 19.90 -25.51 -3.33
N ASP A 341 20.57 -25.61 -2.17
CA ASP A 341 20.67 -26.84 -1.37
C ASP A 341 19.48 -27.10 -0.41
N ASN A 342 18.30 -26.51 -0.67
CA ASN A 342 17.13 -26.56 0.22
C ASN A 342 17.33 -25.96 1.62
N ILE A 343 18.40 -25.19 1.83
CA ILE A 343 18.61 -24.44 3.08
C ILE A 343 17.68 -23.23 3.05
N VAL A 344 16.89 -23.07 4.12
CA VAL A 344 15.94 -21.97 4.28
C VAL A 344 16.33 -21.15 5.50
N PHE A 345 16.70 -19.89 5.27
CA PHE A 345 16.89 -18.92 6.35
C PHE A 345 15.54 -18.29 6.71
N LYS A 346 15.17 -18.38 7.98
CA LYS A 346 13.91 -17.80 8.51
C LYS A 346 14.12 -16.39 9.05
N GLU A 347 13.04 -15.66 9.29
CA GLU A 347 13.07 -14.24 9.69
C GLU A 347 14.00 -13.94 10.89
N ASP A 348 14.13 -14.85 11.85
CA ASP A 348 15.02 -14.73 13.02
C ASP A 348 16.52 -14.88 12.69
N GLU A 349 16.85 -15.44 11.53
CA GLU A 349 18.21 -15.60 11.02
C GLU A 349 18.59 -14.49 10.03
N LEU A 350 17.65 -13.62 9.66
CA LEU A 350 17.83 -12.53 8.71
C LEU A 350 18.08 -11.20 9.41
N LYS A 351 18.95 -10.38 8.81
CA LYS A 351 19.15 -8.99 9.20
C LYS A 351 18.49 -8.08 8.17
N GLU A 352 17.69 -7.14 8.67
CA GLU A 352 17.14 -6.04 7.85
C GLU A 352 18.23 -5.02 7.55
N ILE A 353 18.39 -4.65 6.28
CA ILE A 353 19.38 -3.68 5.81
C ILE A 353 18.65 -2.58 5.03
N PRO A 354 18.77 -1.30 5.43
CA PRO A 354 18.16 -0.21 4.69
C PRO A 354 18.83 -0.02 3.32
N VAL A 355 18.01 0.19 2.29
CA VAL A 355 18.43 0.52 0.93
C VAL A 355 18.23 2.03 0.71
N PHE A 356 19.32 2.73 0.43
CA PHE A 356 19.32 4.16 0.12
C PHE A 356 19.38 4.41 -1.39
N ASN A 357 18.81 5.53 -1.81
CA ASN A 357 18.78 5.91 -3.22
C ASN A 357 20.15 6.37 -3.75
N GLN A 358 20.44 5.93 -4.97
CA GLN A 358 21.41 6.40 -5.97
C GLN A 358 22.80 6.82 -5.47
N ILE A 359 23.79 5.94 -5.70
CA ILE A 359 25.18 6.35 -5.88
C ILE A 359 25.54 6.33 -7.35
N ALA A 360 26.10 7.44 -7.85
CA ALA A 360 26.71 7.46 -9.16
C ALA A 360 28.04 6.70 -9.17
N ALA A 361 28.10 5.67 -10.01
CA ALA A 361 29.33 5.16 -10.59
C ALA A 361 29.80 6.16 -11.67
N GLY A 362 30.22 7.36 -11.24
CA GLY A 362 30.64 8.46 -12.11
C GLY A 362 30.74 9.78 -11.34
N ASN A 363 30.29 10.89 -11.95
CA ASN A 363 30.19 12.22 -11.31
C ASN A 363 29.28 12.16 -10.08
N PRO A 364 29.55 12.96 -9.02
CA PRO A 364 28.80 12.82 -7.78
C PRO A 364 27.31 13.28 -7.96
N ILE A 365 26.39 12.73 -7.14
CA ILE A 365 24.95 13.09 -7.07
C ILE A 365 24.55 13.34 -5.60
N GLU A 366 23.68 14.33 -5.35
CA GLU A 366 23.06 14.62 -4.04
C GLU A 366 22.51 13.38 -3.31
N ILE A 367 22.88 13.23 -2.03
CA ILE A 367 22.36 12.17 -1.15
C ILE A 367 20.92 12.54 -0.72
N ASN A 368 19.95 11.67 -1.02
CA ASN A 368 18.64 11.72 -0.39
C ASN A 368 18.62 10.75 0.81
N ASP A 369 18.41 11.27 2.03
CA ASP A 369 18.32 10.50 3.27
C ASP A 369 17.04 9.63 3.40
N GLU A 370 16.14 9.66 2.41
CA GLU A 370 14.93 8.83 2.40
C GLU A 370 15.24 7.36 2.10
N ILE A 371 14.96 6.47 3.06
CA ILE A 371 14.97 5.01 2.88
C ILE A 371 13.97 4.63 1.77
N ARG A 372 14.46 3.99 0.69
CA ARG A 372 13.61 3.51 -0.41
C ARG A 372 12.85 2.26 0.00
N GLU A 373 13.59 1.29 0.51
CA GLU A 373 13.11 -0.03 0.90
C GLU A 373 14.13 -0.70 1.85
N SER A 374 13.77 -1.86 2.39
CA SER A 374 14.69 -2.69 3.18
C SER A 374 14.95 -4.01 2.46
N PHE A 375 16.19 -4.45 2.45
CA PHE A 375 16.60 -5.76 1.94
C PHE A 375 16.97 -6.68 3.11
N TYR A 376 16.70 -7.98 2.99
CA TYR A 376 17.02 -8.96 4.02
C TYR A 376 18.16 -9.86 3.54
N LEU A 377 19.16 -10.07 4.40
CA LEU A 377 20.24 -11.03 4.16
C LEU A 377 20.45 -11.90 5.40
N PRO A 378 20.90 -13.16 5.26
CA PRO A 378 21.28 -13.98 6.40
C PRO A 378 22.35 -13.28 7.23
N ALA A 379 22.14 -13.19 8.54
CA ALA A 379 23.06 -12.49 9.43
C ALA A 379 24.49 -13.05 9.37
N GLY A 380 24.63 -14.35 9.07
CA GLY A 380 25.92 -15.01 8.86
C GLY A 380 26.69 -14.58 7.61
N TRP A 381 26.04 -13.95 6.63
CA TRP A 381 26.72 -13.40 5.44
C TRP A 381 27.34 -12.02 5.71
N LEU A 382 26.94 -11.39 6.80
CA LEU A 382 27.37 -10.06 7.21
C LEU A 382 28.41 -10.15 8.32
N GLU A 383 29.25 -9.12 8.46
CA GLU A 383 30.13 -9.02 9.63
C GLU A 383 29.31 -8.73 10.89
N ARG A 384 29.50 -9.54 11.94
CA ARG A 384 28.83 -9.36 13.24
C ARG A 384 29.18 -8.00 13.87
N GLY A 385 28.19 -7.36 14.48
CA GLY A 385 28.37 -6.18 15.34
C GLY A 385 28.62 -4.85 14.62
N LYS A 386 28.34 -4.75 13.31
CA LYS A 386 28.55 -3.51 12.54
C LYS A 386 27.31 -3.09 11.76
N ASP A 387 27.15 -1.78 11.63
CA ASP A 387 26.09 -1.18 10.84
C ASP A 387 26.38 -1.35 9.34
N THR A 388 25.33 -1.70 8.61
CA THR A 388 25.38 -2.01 7.18
C THR A 388 24.23 -1.31 6.48
N PHE A 389 24.45 -0.87 5.25
CA PHE A 389 23.43 -0.28 4.39
C PHE A 389 23.69 -0.67 2.94
N ILE A 390 22.67 -0.56 2.09
CA ILE A 390 22.75 -0.92 0.68
C ILE A 390 22.57 0.33 -0.19
N LEU A 391 23.32 0.37 -1.29
CA LEU A 391 23.25 1.44 -2.28
C LEU A 391 23.06 0.84 -3.65
N GLU A 392 22.11 1.38 -4.42
CA GLU A 392 21.91 1.02 -5.82
C GLU A 392 22.94 1.76 -6.70
N VAL A 393 23.64 0.99 -7.54
CA VAL A 393 24.67 1.49 -8.45
C VAL A 393 24.04 2.11 -9.68
N LYS A 394 24.46 3.33 -10.01
CA LYS A 394 24.05 4.03 -11.23
C LYS A 394 25.25 4.38 -12.11
N GLY A 395 25.36 3.81 -13.30
CA GLY A 395 26.48 4.00 -14.23
C GLY A 395 27.45 2.82 -14.28
N ASP A 396 28.53 2.95 -15.05
CA ASP A 396 29.45 1.86 -15.41
C ASP A 396 30.90 2.10 -14.94
N SER A 397 31.19 3.10 -14.09
CA SER A 397 32.58 3.40 -13.69
C SER A 397 33.31 2.29 -12.92
N MET A 398 32.58 1.26 -12.47
CA MET A 398 33.12 0.15 -11.67
C MET A 398 33.01 -1.20 -12.42
N VAL A 399 32.79 -1.16 -13.74
CA VAL A 399 32.53 -2.36 -14.57
C VAL A 399 33.66 -3.39 -14.51
N ASP A 400 34.93 -2.97 -14.47
CA ASP A 400 36.09 -3.88 -14.40
C ASP A 400 36.23 -4.56 -13.02
N LYS A 401 35.43 -4.13 -12.03
CA LYS A 401 35.26 -4.80 -10.73
C LYS A 401 33.99 -5.65 -10.67
N ASN A 402 33.38 -5.96 -11.81
CA ASN A 402 32.14 -6.73 -11.90
C ASN A 402 30.96 -6.05 -11.17
N ILE A 403 30.95 -4.71 -11.12
CA ILE A 403 29.87 -3.90 -10.55
C ILE A 403 29.22 -3.13 -11.70
N PHE A 404 27.97 -3.48 -12.02
CA PHE A 404 27.22 -2.91 -13.13
C PHE A 404 26.11 -1.98 -12.65
N ASN A 405 25.59 -1.18 -13.58
CA ASN A 405 24.42 -0.35 -13.35
C ASN A 405 23.20 -1.20 -12.93
N GLY A 406 22.57 -0.85 -11.81
CA GLY A 406 21.44 -1.57 -11.22
C GLY A 406 21.84 -2.59 -10.14
N ASP A 407 23.12 -2.88 -9.96
CA ASP A 407 23.59 -3.74 -8.86
C ASP A 407 23.35 -3.05 -7.51
N LEU A 408 23.09 -3.86 -6.48
CA LEU A 408 22.98 -3.40 -5.10
C LEU A 408 24.29 -3.69 -4.35
N VAL A 409 24.94 -2.68 -3.80
CA VAL A 409 26.23 -2.83 -3.09
C VAL A 409 26.01 -2.72 -1.59
N VAL A 410 26.42 -3.75 -0.86
CA VAL A 410 26.36 -3.82 0.60
C VAL A 410 27.57 -3.10 1.17
N ILE A 411 27.33 -1.96 1.83
CA ILE A 411 28.33 -1.14 2.47
C ILE A 411 28.32 -1.37 3.98
N LYS A 412 29.50 -1.62 4.52
CA LYS A 412 29.77 -1.60 5.95
C LYS A 412 30.12 -0.18 6.37
N LYS A 413 29.33 0.38 7.29
CA LYS A 413 29.52 1.75 7.76
C LYS A 413 30.81 1.84 8.57
N GLN A 414 31.74 2.66 8.10
CA GLN A 414 33.02 2.95 8.75
C GLN A 414 33.63 4.21 8.13
N HIS A 415 34.40 4.97 8.91
CA HIS A 415 35.01 6.23 8.47
C HIS A 415 36.45 6.07 7.96
N THR A 416 36.99 4.85 8.05
CA THR A 416 38.33 4.51 7.57
C THR A 416 38.24 3.43 6.51
N ALA A 417 39.22 3.36 5.60
CA ALA A 417 39.34 2.32 4.59
C ALA A 417 40.82 2.06 4.30
N TYR A 418 41.14 0.86 3.83
CA TYR A 418 42.49 0.50 3.44
C TYR A 418 42.75 0.81 1.97
N ASN A 419 44.03 0.86 1.60
CA ASN A 419 44.43 1.00 0.21
C ASN A 419 43.83 -0.15 -0.63
N ASN A 420 43.29 0.20 -1.80
CA ASN A 420 42.56 -0.65 -2.73
C ASN A 420 41.16 -1.13 -2.27
N ASP A 421 40.63 -0.65 -1.14
CA ASP A 421 39.24 -0.90 -0.77
C ASP A 421 38.29 -0.21 -1.75
N ILE A 422 37.18 -0.88 -2.05
CA ILE A 422 36.04 -0.24 -2.73
C ILE A 422 35.27 0.53 -1.66
N VAL A 423 35.22 1.85 -1.78
CA VAL A 423 34.61 2.76 -0.79
C VAL A 423 33.39 3.47 -1.36
N ALA A 424 32.38 3.61 -0.50
CA ALA A 424 31.37 4.65 -0.67
C ALA A 424 31.91 5.92 -0.01
N ALA A 425 32.14 6.95 -0.81
CA ALA A 425 32.66 8.24 -0.35
C ALA A 425 31.66 9.35 -0.67
N SER A 426 31.48 10.29 0.26
CA SER A 426 30.82 11.56 0.02
C SER A 426 31.86 12.59 -0.38
N LEU A 427 31.66 13.21 -1.54
CA LEU A 427 32.45 14.32 -2.08
C LEU A 427 31.50 15.51 -2.18
N ASP A 428 31.76 16.59 -1.45
CA ASP A 428 30.95 17.83 -1.53
C ASP A 428 29.43 17.59 -1.33
N GLY A 429 29.06 16.63 -0.47
CA GLY A 429 27.65 16.26 -0.20
C GLY A 429 27.06 15.18 -1.11
N GLU A 430 27.85 14.68 -2.07
CA GLU A 430 27.40 13.76 -3.10
C GLU A 430 28.10 12.40 -3.00
N ALA A 431 27.37 11.28 -3.10
CA ALA A 431 27.93 9.96 -2.87
C ALA A 431 28.46 9.29 -4.17
N THR A 432 29.65 8.67 -4.09
CA THR A 432 30.28 7.91 -5.18
C THR A 432 30.83 6.57 -4.71
N LEU A 433 30.89 5.58 -5.60
CA LEU A 433 31.55 4.29 -5.38
C LEU A 433 32.83 4.23 -6.22
N LYS A 434 33.98 4.07 -5.55
CA LYS A 434 35.32 4.08 -6.18
C LYS A 434 36.31 3.22 -5.39
N ILE A 435 37.47 2.94 -5.98
CA ILE A 435 38.60 2.30 -5.28
C ILE A 435 39.44 3.38 -4.61
N LEU A 436 39.70 3.26 -3.31
CA LEU A 436 40.60 4.18 -2.60
C LEU A 436 42.06 3.80 -2.90
N ASN A 437 42.85 4.74 -3.42
CA ASN A 437 44.30 4.60 -3.56
C ASN A 437 45.00 5.60 -2.65
N THR A 438 45.79 5.10 -1.69
CA THR A 438 46.58 5.90 -0.74
C THR A 438 48.08 5.71 -0.91
N ASN A 439 48.53 4.98 -1.93
CA ASN A 439 49.96 4.70 -2.16
C ASN A 439 50.69 5.83 -2.89
N ASP A 440 49.94 6.72 -3.56
CA ASP A 440 50.48 7.92 -4.18
C ASP A 440 50.76 9.01 -3.15
N LYS A 441 51.55 10.03 -3.53
CA LYS A 441 51.83 11.24 -2.72
C LYS A 441 50.55 11.93 -2.21
N HIS A 442 49.44 11.74 -2.93
CA HIS A 442 48.13 12.26 -2.59
C HIS A 442 47.09 11.13 -2.72
N PRO A 443 46.17 10.97 -1.76
CA PRO A 443 45.13 9.96 -1.86
C PRO A 443 44.14 10.30 -2.99
N LYS A 444 43.68 9.26 -3.68
CA LYS A 444 42.80 9.38 -4.86
C LYS A 444 41.68 8.35 -4.82
N LEU A 445 40.57 8.66 -5.47
CA LEU A 445 39.50 7.71 -5.77
C LEU A 445 39.60 7.30 -7.24
N MET A 446 39.83 6.02 -7.46
CA MET A 446 40.05 5.43 -8.78
C MET A 446 38.76 4.76 -9.29
N PRO A 447 38.32 5.03 -10.52
CA PRO A 447 37.32 4.19 -11.18
C PRO A 447 37.93 2.84 -11.57
N ALA A 448 37.08 1.84 -11.77
CA ALA A 448 37.44 0.59 -12.41
C ALA A 448 36.81 0.51 -13.81
N ASN A 449 36.96 1.58 -14.58
CA ASN A 449 36.55 1.66 -15.98
C ASN A 449 37.44 2.72 -16.64
N ARG A 450 38.13 2.34 -17.71
CA ARG A 450 39.09 3.20 -18.43
C ARG A 450 38.47 4.47 -19.02
N LYS A 451 37.14 4.54 -19.16
CA LYS A 451 36.44 5.74 -19.65
C LYS A 451 36.41 6.90 -18.65
N TYR A 452 36.74 6.66 -17.39
CA TYR A 452 36.63 7.63 -16.31
C TYR A 452 38.01 7.99 -15.75
N SER A 453 38.19 9.25 -15.35
CA SER A 453 39.41 9.75 -14.74
C SER A 453 39.44 9.55 -13.22
N GLU A 454 40.65 9.52 -12.66
CA GLU A 454 40.87 9.51 -11.21
C GLU A 454 40.43 10.83 -10.55
N ILE A 455 39.97 10.75 -9.29
CA ILE A 455 39.57 11.92 -8.50
C ILE A 455 40.62 12.13 -7.39
N ASN A 456 41.37 13.22 -7.48
CA ASN A 456 42.34 13.61 -6.46
C ASN A 456 41.63 14.24 -5.24
N LEU A 457 42.01 13.82 -4.03
CA LEU A 457 41.36 14.26 -2.79
C LEU A 457 42.06 15.43 -2.10
N SER A 458 43.19 15.92 -2.63
CA SER A 458 44.04 16.93 -1.95
C SER A 458 43.34 18.26 -1.63
N ASN A 459 42.31 18.64 -2.39
CA ASN A 459 41.61 19.92 -2.27
C ASN A 459 40.08 19.74 -2.13
N LYS A 460 39.61 18.59 -1.63
CA LYS A 460 38.18 18.28 -1.52
C LYS A 460 37.80 17.89 -0.10
N GLU A 461 36.60 18.25 0.33
CA GLU A 461 36.01 17.67 1.53
C GLU A 461 35.51 16.26 1.19
N VAL A 462 36.14 15.25 1.79
CA VAL A 462 35.84 13.84 1.53
C VAL A 462 35.53 13.14 2.84
N SER A 463 34.38 12.47 2.88
CA SER A 463 34.00 11.61 3.99
C SER A 463 33.79 10.18 3.50
N ILE A 464 34.49 9.22 4.10
CA ILE A 464 34.22 7.81 3.85
C ILE A 464 32.94 7.44 4.61
N LEU A 465 31.92 7.03 3.84
CA LEU A 465 30.64 6.54 4.36
C LEU A 465 30.75 5.06 4.77
N GLY A 466 31.58 4.31 4.04
CA GLY A 466 31.87 2.93 4.36
C GLY A 466 32.64 2.18 3.26
N VAL A 467 32.90 0.91 3.54
CA VAL A 467 33.60 -0.02 2.63
C VAL A 467 32.62 -1.05 2.09
N ALA A 468 32.70 -1.33 0.79
CA ALA A 468 31.90 -2.36 0.14
C ALA A 468 32.36 -3.75 0.57
N ILE A 469 31.43 -4.52 1.14
CA ILE A 469 31.66 -5.88 1.63
C ILE A 469 30.96 -6.94 0.79
N GLY A 470 29.99 -6.56 -0.04
CA GLY A 470 29.36 -7.49 -0.98
C GLY A 470 28.53 -6.81 -2.05
N ILE A 471 28.14 -7.59 -3.06
CA ILE A 471 27.32 -7.18 -4.20
C ILE A 471 26.13 -8.12 -4.29
N ILE A 472 24.93 -7.59 -4.44
CA ILE A 472 23.73 -8.35 -4.74
C ILE A 472 23.35 -8.06 -6.19
N LYS A 473 23.28 -9.10 -7.00
CA LYS A 473 22.89 -9.05 -8.41
C LYS A 473 21.56 -9.74 -8.59
N GLN A 474 20.62 -9.09 -9.26
CA GLN A 474 19.36 -9.74 -9.67
C GLN A 474 19.62 -10.58 -10.93
N GLN A 475 19.20 -11.84 -10.90
CA GLN A 475 19.25 -12.73 -12.05
C GLN A 475 17.90 -12.69 -12.79
N HIS A 476 17.94 -12.70 -14.12
CA HIS A 476 16.77 -12.62 -15.00
C HIS A 476 16.40 -13.97 -15.60
#